data_AF-A0A9D1QP01-F1
#
_entry.id   AF-A0A9D1QP01-F1
#
_cell.length_a   1.000
_cell.length_b   1.000
_cell.length_c   1.000
_cell.angle_alpha   90.00
_cell.angle_beta   90.00
_cell.angle_gamma   90.00
#
_symmetry.space_group_name_H-M   'P 1'
#
loop_
_entity.id
_entity.type
_entity.pdbx_description
1 polymer ?
#
loop_
_entity_poly.entity_id
_entity_poly.type
_entity_poly.pdbx_seq_one_letter_code
_entity_poly.pdbx_strand_id
1 'polypeptide(L)'
;MSPQALRARFPAPADRPALIDWAAGQLALCVHNLLVCYDCGRLSLGGELFEWLGEPLFQAVMTRLPPLFRGRCTVQRSCTAEPGLLGAGDCVLRPELDRLLSETKEP
;
A
#
# COMPACT_ATOMS: atom_id res chain seq x y z
N MET A 1 -1.62 -9.33 -23.22
CA MET A 1 -1.29 -10.68 -22.67
C MET A 1 -2.46 -11.13 -21.82
N SER A 2 -2.91 -12.39 -21.94
CA SER A 2 -4.03 -12.90 -21.11
C SER A 2 -3.55 -13.20 -19.67
N PRO A 3 -4.44 -13.17 -18.67
CA PRO A 3 -4.10 -13.54 -17.29
C PRO A 3 -3.52 -14.96 -17.17
N GLN A 4 -3.97 -15.89 -18.02
CA GLN A 4 -3.45 -17.25 -18.09
C GLN A 4 -2.00 -17.29 -18.63
N ALA A 5 -1.71 -16.50 -19.66
CA ALA A 5 -0.34 -16.39 -20.20
C ALA A 5 0.63 -15.76 -19.19
N LEU A 6 0.15 -14.83 -18.34
CA LEU A 6 0.96 -14.28 -17.24
C LEU A 6 1.27 -15.34 -16.18
N ARG A 7 0.29 -16.14 -15.76
CA ARG A 7 0.48 -17.20 -14.77
C ARG A 7 1.45 -18.29 -15.25
N ALA A 8 1.37 -18.65 -16.53
CA ALA A 8 2.30 -19.62 -17.12
C ALA A 8 3.74 -19.09 -17.20
N ARG A 9 3.89 -17.77 -17.43
CA ARG A 9 5.20 -17.12 -17.58
C ARG A 9 5.85 -16.78 -16.24
N PHE A 10 5.05 -16.51 -15.22
CA PHE A 10 5.51 -16.18 -13.87
C PHE A 10 4.75 -17.05 -12.85
N PRO A 11 5.11 -18.34 -12.74
CA PRO A 11 4.47 -19.23 -11.79
C PRO A 11 4.78 -18.78 -10.36
N ALA A 12 3.73 -18.68 -9.54
CA ALA A 12 3.89 -18.43 -8.11
C ALA A 12 4.45 -19.70 -7.43
N PRO A 13 5.43 -19.57 -6.52
CA PRO A 13 5.93 -20.72 -5.76
C PRO A 13 4.82 -21.36 -4.91
N ALA A 14 4.84 -22.69 -4.79
CA ALA A 14 3.87 -23.43 -4.00
C ALA A 14 4.22 -23.44 -2.50
N ASP A 15 5.50 -23.28 -2.17
CA ASP A 15 5.96 -23.19 -0.78
C ASP A 15 5.79 -21.77 -0.25
N ARG A 16 5.26 -21.68 0.99
CA ARG A 16 4.96 -20.39 1.62
C ARG A 16 6.18 -19.46 1.73
N PRO A 17 7.39 -19.92 2.10
CA PRO A 17 8.56 -19.06 2.17
C PRO A 17 8.96 -18.46 0.82
N ALA A 18 9.05 -19.25 -0.26
CA ALA A 18 9.39 -18.71 -1.57
C ALA A 18 8.26 -17.85 -2.13
N LEU A 19 7.00 -18.14 -1.82
CA LEU A 19 5.88 -17.27 -2.21
C LEU A 19 6.01 -15.89 -1.56
N ILE A 20 6.35 -15.84 -0.26
CA ILE A 20 6.62 -14.58 0.45
C ILE A 20 7.78 -13.84 -0.21
N ASP A 21 8.88 -14.53 -0.51
CA ASP A 21 10.07 -13.94 -1.11
C ASP A 21 9.78 -13.35 -2.50
N TRP A 22 9.07 -14.11 -3.33
CA TRP A 22 8.63 -13.70 -4.66
C TRP A 22 7.71 -12.49 -4.59
N ALA A 23 6.68 -12.53 -3.74
CA ALA A 23 5.73 -11.44 -3.59
C ALA A 23 6.40 -10.17 -3.04
N ALA A 24 7.31 -10.31 -2.07
CA ALA A 24 8.07 -9.19 -1.51
C ALA A 24 8.94 -8.50 -2.55
N GLY A 25 9.57 -9.24 -3.46
CA GLY A 25 10.34 -8.67 -4.56
C GLY A 25 9.49 -7.82 -5.50
N GLN A 26 8.32 -8.33 -5.92
CA GLN A 26 7.41 -7.58 -6.79
C GLN A 26 6.84 -6.33 -6.08
N LEU A 27 6.43 -6.47 -4.82
CA LEU A 27 5.89 -5.37 -4.04
C LEU A 27 6.94 -4.28 -3.78
N ALA A 28 8.19 -4.65 -3.48
CA ALA A 28 9.25 -3.66 -3.24
C ALA A 28 9.50 -2.79 -4.48
N LEU A 29 9.45 -3.36 -5.68
CA LEU A 29 9.56 -2.61 -6.94
C LEU A 29 8.35 -1.69 -7.15
N CYS A 30 7.14 -2.19 -6.92
CA CYS A 30 5.93 -1.36 -7.00
C CYS A 30 5.98 -0.18 -6.03
N VAL A 31 6.36 -0.43 -4.78
CA VAL A 31 6.53 0.61 -3.76
C VAL A 31 7.56 1.63 -4.21
N HIS A 32 8.75 1.20 -4.64
CA HIS A 32 9.77 2.11 -5.15
C HIS A 32 9.24 3.02 -6.26
N ASN A 33 8.55 2.45 -7.25
CA ASN A 33 7.96 3.23 -8.35
C ASN A 33 6.95 4.27 -7.85
N LEU A 34 6.11 3.92 -6.87
CA LEU A 34 5.18 4.87 -6.26
C LEU A 34 5.92 6.00 -5.53
N LEU A 35 6.98 5.69 -4.79
CA LEU A 35 7.76 6.69 -4.07
C LEU A 35 8.46 7.68 -5.02
N VAL A 36 8.96 7.18 -6.16
CA VAL A 36 9.59 8.03 -7.19
C VAL A 36 8.56 8.91 -7.89
N CYS A 37 7.36 8.39 -8.16
CA CYS A 37 6.35 9.13 -8.92
C CYS A 37 5.57 10.16 -8.09
N TYR A 38 5.33 9.92 -6.80
CA TYR A 38 4.35 10.67 -6.01
C TYR A 38 4.94 11.47 -4.83
N ASP A 39 6.26 11.45 -4.63
CA ASP A 39 6.97 12.12 -3.52
C ASP A 39 6.22 12.05 -2.18
N CYS A 40 5.78 10.86 -1.82
CA CYS A 40 4.93 10.66 -0.65
C CYS A 40 5.77 10.48 0.63
N GLY A 41 5.47 11.29 1.64
CA GLY A 41 6.13 11.19 2.96
C GLY A 41 5.70 9.97 3.78
N ARG A 42 4.55 9.37 3.47
CA ARG A 42 4.06 8.12 4.08
C ARG A 42 3.40 7.23 3.04
N LEU A 43 3.61 5.92 3.19
CA LEU A 43 2.96 4.90 2.40
C LEU A 43 2.35 3.83 3.32
N SER A 44 1.09 3.50 3.10
CA SER A 44 0.39 2.43 3.83
C SER A 44 0.28 1.20 2.93
N LEU A 45 0.71 0.04 3.43
CA LEU A 45 0.59 -1.25 2.74
C LEU A 45 -0.46 -2.11 3.44
N GLY A 46 -1.45 -2.58 2.68
CA GLY A 46 -2.53 -3.41 3.20
C GLY A 46 -3.19 -4.24 2.09
N GLY A 47 -4.38 -4.75 2.39
CA GLY A 47 -5.13 -5.64 1.51
C GLY A 47 -4.90 -7.12 1.81
N GLU A 48 -5.70 -7.96 1.15
CA GLU A 48 -5.82 -9.40 1.43
C GLU A 48 -4.47 -10.14 1.45
N LEU A 49 -3.52 -9.74 0.60
CA LEU A 49 -2.20 -10.39 0.55
C LEU A 49 -1.44 -10.25 1.88
N PHE A 50 -1.56 -9.12 2.57
CA PHE A 50 -0.96 -8.89 3.88
C PHE A 50 -1.74 -9.57 5.02
N GLU A 51 -3.02 -9.89 4.81
CA GLU A 51 -3.80 -10.72 5.75
C GLU A 51 -3.37 -12.19 5.66
N TRP A 52 -3.14 -12.68 4.45
CA TRP A 52 -2.79 -14.08 4.19
C TRP A 52 -1.33 -14.40 4.54
N LEU A 53 -0.40 -13.57 4.05
CA LEU A 53 1.03 -13.80 4.23
C LEU A 53 1.57 -13.16 5.51
N GLY A 54 0.87 -12.16 6.05
CA GLY A 54 1.12 -11.60 7.37
C GLY A 54 2.39 -10.76 7.47
N GLU A 55 2.87 -10.64 8.71
CA GLU A 55 4.08 -9.90 9.06
C GLU A 55 5.35 -10.34 8.30
N PRO A 56 5.57 -11.65 8.02
CA PRO A 56 6.72 -12.07 7.22
C PRO A 56 6.83 -11.37 5.85
N LEU A 57 5.70 -11.13 5.17
CA LEU A 57 5.70 -10.40 3.90
C LEU A 57 6.12 -8.95 4.11
N PHE A 58 5.58 -8.30 5.13
CA PHE A 58 5.91 -6.90 5.41
C PHE A 58 7.40 -6.73 5.71
N GLN A 59 7.96 -7.57 6.59
CA GLN A 59 9.40 -7.56 6.87
C GLN A 59 10.24 -7.85 5.61
N ALA A 60 9.81 -8.81 4.79
CA ALA A 60 10.50 -9.12 3.53
C ALA A 60 10.48 -7.95 2.53
N VAL A 61 9.40 -7.16 2.47
CA VAL A 61 9.35 -5.92 1.67
C VAL A 61 10.27 -4.86 2.27
N MET A 62 10.17 -4.61 3.58
CA MET A 62 10.93 -3.55 4.27
C MET A 62 12.44 -3.76 4.18
N THR A 63 12.93 -5.01 4.19
CA THR A 63 14.35 -5.30 4.01
C THR A 63 14.86 -5.00 2.59
N ARG A 64 13.98 -4.96 1.59
CA ARG A 64 14.31 -4.72 0.17
C ARG A 64 14.20 -3.26 -0.26
N LEU A 65 13.56 -2.40 0.53
CA LEU A 65 13.35 -0.98 0.19
C LEU A 65 14.58 -0.07 0.38
N PRO A 66 15.42 -0.19 1.44
CA PRO A 66 16.56 0.71 1.64
C PRO A 66 17.58 0.75 0.49
N PRO A 67 17.89 -0.36 -0.22
CA PRO A 67 18.71 -0.31 -1.42
C PRO A 67 18.09 0.49 -2.57
N LEU A 68 16.76 0.52 -2.64
CA LEU A 68 16.01 1.10 -3.75
C LEU A 68 15.65 2.58 -3.52
N PHE A 69 15.58 3.04 -2.27
CA PHE A 69 15.10 4.40 -1.97
C PHE A 69 15.84 5.05 -0.80
N ARG A 70 16.41 6.25 -1.04
CA ARG A 70 17.15 7.05 -0.03
C ARG A 70 16.32 8.20 0.58
N GLY A 71 15.05 8.34 0.20
CA GLY A 71 14.20 9.43 0.70
C GLY A 71 13.59 9.15 2.08
N ARG A 72 12.93 10.17 2.66
CA ARG A 72 12.31 10.12 4.00
C ARG A 72 10.85 9.63 3.94
N CYS A 73 10.59 8.52 3.27
CA CYS A 73 9.25 7.93 3.27
C CYS A 73 9.11 6.93 4.42
N THR A 74 8.08 7.10 5.24
CA THR A 74 7.68 6.09 6.23
C THR A 74 6.71 5.10 5.59
N VAL A 75 7.14 3.85 5.44
CA VAL A 75 6.28 2.75 5.00
C VAL A 75 5.75 2.01 6.23
N GLN A 76 4.43 1.82 6.29
CA GLN A 76 3.75 1.18 7.42
C GLN A 76 2.67 0.21 6.95
N ARG A 77 2.24 -0.71 7.82
CA ARG A 77 1.05 -1.53 7.57
C ARG A 77 -0.22 -0.71 7.76
N SER A 78 -1.24 -1.02 6.98
CA SER A 78 -2.59 -0.52 7.22
C SER A 78 -3.04 -0.96 8.62
N CYS A 79 -3.57 -0.01 9.38
CA CYS A 79 -3.99 -0.19 10.78
C CYS A 79 -5.51 -0.35 10.95
N THR A 80 -6.26 -0.35 9.86
CA THR A 80 -7.72 -0.47 9.86
C THR A 80 -8.16 -1.65 8.99
N ALA A 81 -9.21 -2.35 9.44
CA ALA A 81 -9.85 -3.42 8.70
C ALA A 81 -10.64 -2.89 7.49
N GLU A 82 -11.19 -1.67 7.59
CA GLU A 82 -12.09 -1.09 6.58
C GLU A 82 -11.62 0.30 6.11
N PRO A 83 -10.41 0.43 5.53
CA PRO A 83 -9.89 1.72 5.06
C PRO A 83 -10.79 2.35 3.99
N GLY A 84 -11.43 1.52 3.16
CA GLY A 84 -12.33 1.99 2.10
C GLY A 84 -13.59 2.67 2.64
N LEU A 85 -14.21 2.09 3.66
CA LEU A 85 -15.42 2.66 4.28
C LEU A 85 -15.10 3.97 5.01
N LEU A 86 -14.00 4.01 5.76
CA LEU A 86 -13.54 5.24 6.42
C LEU A 86 -13.20 6.33 5.40
N GLY A 87 -12.51 5.98 4.31
CA GLY A 87 -12.19 6.91 3.24
C GLY A 87 -13.44 7.42 2.52
N ALA A 88 -14.42 6.56 2.26
CA ALA A 88 -15.69 6.95 1.65
C ALA A 88 -16.46 7.94 2.55
N GLY A 89 -16.50 7.68 3.86
CA GLY A 89 -17.08 8.59 4.84
C GLY A 89 -16.37 9.94 4.85
N ASP A 90 -15.04 9.96 4.88
CA ASP A 90 -14.24 11.20 4.82
C ASP A 90 -14.55 12.00 3.56
N CYS A 91 -14.61 11.35 2.39
CA CYS A 91 -14.93 12.01 1.12
C CYS A 91 -16.29 12.72 1.11
N VAL A 92 -17.28 12.19 1.84
CA VAL A 92 -18.62 12.80 1.94
C VAL A 92 -18.65 13.89 3.01
N LEU A 93 -17.95 13.68 4.14
CA LEU A 93 -17.97 14.60 5.28
C LEU A 93 -17.11 15.84 5.06
N ARG A 94 -15.99 15.72 4.32
CA ARG A 94 -15.05 16.83 4.15
C ARG A 94 -15.66 18.09 3.53
N PRO A 95 -16.40 18.01 2.42
CA PRO A 95 -17.02 19.20 1.82
C PRO A 95 -18.03 19.86 2.76
N GLU A 96 -18.76 19.06 3.56
CA GLU A 96 -19.74 19.57 4.51
C GLU A 96 -19.06 20.21 5.73
N LEU A 97 -17.97 19.65 6.21
CA LEU A 97 -17.11 20.26 7.24
C LEU A 97 -16.54 21.59 6.76
N ASP A 98 -16.01 21.64 5.53
CA ASP A 98 -15.49 22.87 4.94
C ASP A 98 -16.60 23.93 4.80
N ARG A 99 -17.82 23.53 4.42
CA ARG A 99 -19.00 24.41 4.38
C ARG A 99 -19.32 24.99 5.75
N LEU A 100 -19.47 24.13 6.77
CA LEU A 100 -19.80 24.54 8.14
C LEU A 100 -18.72 25.45 8.76
N LEU A 101 -17.45 25.18 8.48
CA LEU A 101 -16.32 26.00 8.94
C LEU A 101 -16.21 27.34 8.19
N SER A 102 -16.73 27.42 6.96
CA SER A 102 -16.78 28.67 6.19
C SER A 102 -17.94 29.57 6.62
N GLU A 103 -19.07 28.99 7.03
CA GLU A 103 -20.26 29.71 7.50
C GLU A 103 -20.10 30.32 8.90
N THR A 104 -19.19 29.76 9.71
CA THR A 104 -18.85 30.31 11.03
C THR A 104 -17.88 31.49 10.98
N LYS A 105 -17.42 31.89 9.79
CA LYS A 105 -16.74 33.17 9.55
C LYS A 105 -17.75 34.26 9.20
N GLU A 106 -18.56 34.68 10.16
CA GLU A 106 -19.12 36.04 10.16
C GLU A 106 -18.38 36.89 11.20
N PRO A 107 -18.17 38.20 10.94
CA PRO A 107 -17.30 39.09 11.72
C PRO A 107 -17.74 39.35 13.16
#